data_AF-A0AAD6B4Z2-F1
#
_entry.id   AF-A0AAD6B4Z2-F1
#
_cell.length_a   1.000
_cell.length_b   1.000
_cell.length_c   1.000
_cell.angle_alpha   90.00
_cell.angle_beta   90.00
_cell.angle_gamma   90.00
#
_symmetry.space_group_name_H-M   'P 1'
#
loop_
_entity.id
_entity.type
_entity.pdbx_description
1 polymer ?
#
loop_
_entity_poly.entity_id
_entity_poly.type
_entity_poly.pdbx_seq_one_letter_code
_entity_poly.pdbx_strand_id
1 'polypeptide(L)'
;MFTHFSSDDTDGAPPPPAAERQLVQSLGVAIYRALDWGLDDSEERELSPQLEHLIERMAGGHQGGEGLSTVMALCASRLADPGLAADHYQAVCRALFVETLELQTFLIKIRDAKQMLKKITSEESVEDRSAAELDALKHRDWARLWVQLMKDLRQGVKLKKVQEQPFNLLPTEFSLTPFEMLMQDIQTRKFQLRKVM
;
A
#
# COMPACT_ATOMS: atom_id res chain seq x y z
N MET A 1 24.41 -23.68 -62.49
CA MET A 1 23.42 -24.51 -61.78
C MET A 1 23.47 -24.05 -60.33
N PHE A 2 22.55 -23.17 -59.94
CA PHE A 2 22.52 -22.55 -58.62
C PHE A 2 21.98 -23.55 -57.61
N THR A 3 22.78 -23.91 -56.60
CA THR A 3 22.28 -24.61 -55.41
C THR A 3 21.86 -23.56 -54.39
N HIS A 4 20.55 -23.39 -54.25
CA HIS A 4 19.94 -22.65 -53.16
C HIS A 4 20.18 -23.44 -51.87
N PHE A 5 21.06 -22.94 -51.00
CA PHE A 5 21.17 -23.42 -49.62
C PHE A 5 20.25 -22.53 -48.80
N SER A 6 19.02 -22.98 -48.56
CA SER A 6 18.13 -22.36 -47.56
C SER A 6 18.39 -23.07 -46.25
N SER A 7 19.29 -22.48 -45.45
CA SER A 7 19.41 -22.76 -44.03
C SER A 7 18.27 -22.02 -43.32
N ASP A 8 17.21 -22.75 -42.98
CA ASP A 8 16.18 -22.28 -42.05
C ASP A 8 16.03 -23.35 -40.96
N ASP A 9 17.13 -23.58 -40.22
CA ASP A 9 17.10 -24.26 -38.94
C ASP A 9 16.75 -23.22 -37.87
N THR A 10 15.47 -22.87 -37.77
CA THR A 10 14.94 -22.31 -36.52
C THR A 10 14.71 -23.47 -35.56
N ASP A 11 15.76 -23.84 -34.83
CA ASP A 11 15.70 -24.69 -33.64
C ASP A 11 14.99 -23.91 -32.52
N GLY A 12 13.68 -23.74 -32.69
CA GLY A 12 12.78 -23.12 -31.74
C GLY A 12 12.07 -24.18 -30.93
N ALA A 13 12.16 -24.10 -29.60
CA ALA A 13 11.38 -24.94 -28.70
C ALA A 13 9.89 -24.94 -29.13
N PRO A 14 9.20 -26.08 -29.06
CA PRO A 14 7.81 -26.16 -29.48
C PRO A 14 6.98 -25.12 -28.72
N PRO A 15 6.02 -24.45 -29.40
CA PRO A 15 5.23 -23.40 -28.78
C PRO A 15 4.47 -23.98 -27.57
N PRO A 16 4.31 -23.20 -26.49
CA PRO A 16 3.63 -23.67 -25.29
C PRO A 16 2.19 -24.14 -25.61
N PRO A 17 1.66 -25.11 -24.83
CA PRO A 17 0.28 -25.56 -24.95
C PRO A 17 -0.70 -24.38 -24.95
N ALA A 18 -1.77 -24.48 -25.72
CA ALA A 18 -2.77 -23.40 -25.82
C ALA A 18 -3.37 -23.02 -24.45
N ALA A 19 -3.55 -24.00 -23.57
CA ALA A 19 -4.03 -23.78 -22.20
C ALA A 19 -3.04 -22.95 -21.36
N GLU A 20 -1.74 -23.20 -21.49
CA GLU A 20 -0.71 -22.43 -20.78
C GLU A 20 -0.70 -20.97 -21.25
N ARG A 21 -0.78 -20.76 -22.57
CA ARG A 21 -0.88 -19.40 -23.14
C ARG A 21 -2.11 -18.65 -22.65
N GLN A 22 -3.26 -19.33 -22.55
CA GLN A 22 -4.49 -18.73 -22.02
C GLN A 22 -4.35 -18.38 -20.52
N LEU A 23 -3.66 -19.21 -19.74
CA LEU A 23 -3.37 -18.92 -18.34
C LEU A 23 -2.47 -17.70 -18.18
N VAL A 24 -1.37 -17.63 -18.95
CA VAL A 24 -0.45 -16.48 -18.95
C VAL A 24 -1.17 -15.20 -19.36
N GLN A 25 -2.04 -15.26 -20.37
CA GLN A 25 -2.85 -14.14 -20.80
C GLN A 25 -3.83 -13.67 -19.72
N SER A 26 -4.56 -14.60 -19.12
CA SER A 26 -5.50 -14.29 -18.05
C SER A 26 -4.78 -13.68 -16.83
N LEU A 27 -3.58 -14.19 -16.51
CA LEU A 27 -2.74 -13.66 -15.46
C LEU A 27 -2.24 -12.25 -15.78
N GLY A 28 -1.78 -11.99 -17.01
CA GLY A 28 -1.33 -10.67 -17.44
C GLY A 28 -2.43 -9.61 -17.33
N VAL A 29 -3.65 -9.95 -17.77
CA VAL A 29 -4.83 -9.08 -17.61
C VAL A 29 -5.17 -8.85 -16.14
N ALA A 30 -5.09 -9.88 -15.30
CA ALA A 30 -5.36 -9.75 -13.86
C ALA A 30 -4.33 -8.85 -13.16
N ILE A 31 -3.04 -8.98 -13.51
CA ILE A 31 -1.97 -8.12 -12.99
C ILE A 31 -2.17 -6.67 -13.43
N TYR A 32 -2.48 -6.43 -14.71
CA TYR A 32 -2.76 -5.08 -15.22
C TYR A 32 -3.89 -4.41 -14.43
N ARG A 33 -5.03 -5.10 -14.28
CA ARG A 33 -6.18 -4.60 -13.52
C ARG A 33 -5.87 -4.35 -12.04
N ALA A 34 -4.99 -5.16 -11.44
CA ALA A 34 -4.57 -4.96 -10.07
C ALA A 34 -3.69 -3.71 -9.90
N LEU A 35 -2.83 -3.41 -10.88
CA LEU A 35 -1.98 -2.21 -10.88
C LEU A 35 -2.79 -0.92 -11.08
N ASP A 36 -3.84 -1.02 -11.90
CA ASP A 36 -4.77 0.04 -12.27
C ASP A 36 -5.91 0.24 -11.26
N TRP A 37 -5.96 -0.57 -10.20
CA TRP A 37 -7.04 -0.52 -9.23
C TRP A 37 -7.13 0.85 -8.54
N GLY A 38 -8.31 1.46 -8.62
CA GLY A 38 -8.61 2.74 -7.97
C GLY A 38 -8.36 3.97 -8.83
N LEU A 39 -7.91 3.80 -10.08
CA LEU A 39 -7.88 4.87 -11.08
C LEU A 39 -9.24 4.99 -11.79
N ASP A 40 -9.50 6.15 -12.36
CA ASP A 40 -10.66 6.37 -13.24
C ASP A 40 -10.33 6.01 -14.70
N ASP A 41 -11.36 5.85 -15.53
CA ASP A 41 -11.22 5.42 -16.93
C ASP A 41 -10.43 6.40 -17.83
N SER A 42 -10.11 7.60 -17.35
CA SER A 42 -9.31 8.61 -18.06
C SER A 42 -7.87 8.73 -17.56
N GLU A 43 -7.51 8.00 -16.51
CA GLU A 43 -6.18 7.94 -15.93
C GLU A 43 -5.55 6.57 -16.16
N GLU A 44 -4.26 6.54 -16.51
CA GLU A 44 -3.49 5.29 -16.61
C GLU A 44 -2.24 5.40 -15.74
N ARG A 45 -1.86 4.28 -15.12
CA ARG A 45 -0.67 4.24 -14.29
C ARG A 45 0.61 4.16 -15.12
N GLU A 46 1.53 5.10 -14.90
CA GLU A 46 2.87 5.02 -15.49
C GLU A 46 3.65 3.81 -14.92
N LEU A 47 3.98 2.86 -15.79
CA LEU A 47 4.80 1.69 -15.45
C LEU A 47 6.24 1.87 -15.95
N SER A 48 7.18 1.17 -15.32
CA SER A 48 8.54 1.08 -15.89
C SER A 48 8.49 0.38 -17.25
N PRO A 49 9.28 0.78 -18.26
CA PRO A 49 9.22 0.20 -19.60
C PRO A 49 9.38 -1.33 -19.64
N GLN A 50 10.19 -1.89 -18.73
CA GLN A 50 10.38 -3.33 -18.62
C GLN A 50 9.14 -4.08 -18.12
N LEU A 51 8.36 -3.46 -17.23
CA LEU A 51 7.15 -4.05 -16.67
C LEU A 51 5.99 -3.93 -17.66
N GLU A 52 5.87 -2.78 -18.32
CA GLU A 52 4.90 -2.55 -19.39
C GLU A 52 5.09 -3.59 -20.51
N HIS A 53 6.32 -3.73 -21.02
CA HIS A 53 6.64 -4.73 -22.04
C HIS A 53 6.34 -6.17 -21.62
N LEU A 54 6.57 -6.52 -20.35
CA LEU A 54 6.22 -7.84 -19.82
C LEU A 54 4.71 -8.06 -19.83
N ILE A 55 3.93 -7.07 -19.36
CA ILE A 55 2.47 -7.16 -19.30
C ILE A 55 1.88 -7.20 -20.72
N GLU A 56 2.41 -6.41 -21.66
CA GLU A 56 2.02 -6.46 -23.07
C GLU A 56 2.27 -7.86 -23.67
N ARG A 57 3.41 -8.49 -23.38
CA ARG A 57 3.69 -9.86 -23.85
C ARG A 57 2.81 -10.91 -23.21
N MET A 58 2.42 -10.72 -21.96
CA MET A 58 1.50 -11.62 -21.27
C MET A 58 0.06 -11.44 -21.79
N ALA A 59 -0.45 -10.21 -21.86
CA ALA A 59 -1.84 -9.89 -22.19
C ALA A 59 -2.10 -9.81 -23.71
N GLY A 60 -1.07 -9.56 -24.51
CA GLY A 60 -1.12 -9.37 -25.96
C GLY A 60 -1.57 -10.62 -26.71
N GLY A 61 -2.68 -10.50 -27.44
CA GLY A 61 -3.31 -11.61 -28.17
C GLY A 61 -2.76 -11.88 -29.57
N HIS A 62 -1.62 -11.31 -29.98
CA HIS A 62 -1.09 -11.45 -31.34
C HIS A 62 0.26 -12.19 -31.36
N GLN A 63 0.20 -13.42 -31.88
CA GLN A 63 1.33 -14.26 -32.32
C GLN A 63 2.30 -14.71 -31.23
N GLY A 64 1.98 -15.86 -30.62
CA GLY A 64 2.91 -16.62 -29.77
C GLY A 64 2.86 -16.19 -28.31
N GLY A 65 1.73 -16.44 -27.63
CA GLY A 65 1.64 -16.25 -26.18
C GLY A 65 2.82 -16.91 -25.47
N GLU A 66 3.42 -16.17 -24.54
CA GLU A 66 4.60 -16.61 -23.81
C GLU A 66 4.29 -17.83 -22.94
N GLY A 67 5.25 -18.74 -22.85
CA GLY A 67 5.22 -19.80 -21.86
C GLY A 67 5.45 -19.22 -20.46
N LEU A 68 4.95 -19.91 -19.44
CA LEU A 68 5.20 -19.55 -18.04
C LEU A 68 6.70 -19.52 -17.74
N SER A 69 7.48 -20.43 -18.34
CA SER A 69 8.95 -20.44 -18.22
C SER A 69 9.59 -19.15 -18.76
N THR A 70 9.12 -18.64 -19.90
CA THR A 70 9.60 -17.38 -20.46
C THR A 70 9.24 -16.21 -19.56
N VAL A 71 8.01 -16.16 -19.06
CA VAL A 71 7.57 -15.13 -18.09
C VAL A 71 8.46 -15.15 -16.85
N MET A 72 8.74 -16.33 -16.29
CA MET A 72 9.63 -16.47 -15.14
C MET A 72 11.05 -15.99 -15.44
N ALA A 73 11.59 -16.30 -16.63
CA ALA A 73 12.91 -15.83 -17.05
C ALA A 73 12.97 -14.30 -17.22
N LEU A 74 11.90 -13.70 -17.75
CA LEU A 74 11.77 -12.25 -17.87
C LEU A 74 11.65 -11.56 -16.51
N CYS A 75 10.96 -12.17 -15.55
CA CYS A 75 10.93 -11.68 -14.18
C CYS A 75 12.34 -11.74 -13.55
N ALA A 76 13.02 -12.88 -13.67
CA ALA A 76 14.36 -13.06 -13.11
C ALA A 76 15.39 -12.06 -13.67
N SER A 77 15.32 -11.74 -14.96
CA SER A 77 16.24 -10.78 -15.60
C SER A 77 16.07 -9.32 -15.13
N ARG A 78 15.01 -9.01 -14.38
CA ARG A 78 14.82 -7.68 -13.75
C ARG A 78 15.66 -7.51 -12.49
N LEU A 79 16.13 -8.60 -11.91
CA LEU A 79 17.01 -8.57 -10.74
C LEU A 79 18.46 -8.40 -11.18
N ALA A 80 19.26 -7.76 -10.33
CA ALA A 80 20.71 -7.66 -10.54
C ALA A 80 21.38 -9.04 -10.60
N ASP A 81 20.84 -10.00 -9.84
CA ASP A 81 21.22 -11.41 -9.88
C ASP A 81 19.98 -12.28 -10.16
N PRO A 82 19.82 -12.81 -11.39
CA PRO A 82 18.71 -13.70 -11.73
C PRO A 82 18.64 -14.98 -10.90
N GLY A 83 19.76 -15.43 -10.32
CA GLY A 83 19.81 -16.63 -9.47
C GLY A 83 19.02 -16.48 -8.17
N LEU A 84 18.80 -15.24 -7.72
CA LEU A 84 18.04 -14.93 -6.49
C LEU A 84 16.54 -14.76 -6.73
N ALA A 85 16.05 -14.95 -7.96
CA ALA A 85 14.66 -14.67 -8.30
C ALA A 85 13.64 -15.45 -7.47
N ALA A 86 13.89 -16.73 -7.22
CA ALA A 86 13.01 -17.57 -6.42
C ALA A 86 12.85 -17.02 -4.99
N ASP A 87 13.96 -16.76 -4.31
CA ASP A 87 13.97 -16.25 -2.94
C ASP A 87 13.40 -14.83 -2.87
N HIS A 88 13.77 -13.97 -3.81
CA HIS A 88 13.29 -12.59 -3.87
C HIS A 88 11.77 -12.51 -4.02
N TYR A 89 11.20 -13.15 -5.05
CA TYR A 89 9.76 -13.08 -5.27
C TYR A 89 8.97 -13.82 -4.18
N GLN A 90 9.52 -14.90 -3.61
CA GLN A 90 8.92 -15.53 -2.44
C GLN A 90 8.87 -14.58 -1.24
N ALA A 91 9.96 -13.84 -0.97
CA ALA A 91 10.01 -12.88 0.12
C ALA A 91 9.02 -11.72 -0.10
N VAL A 92 8.92 -11.19 -1.33
CA VAL A 92 7.96 -10.13 -1.69
C VAL A 92 6.53 -10.59 -1.44
N CYS A 93 6.14 -11.78 -1.94
CA CYS A 93 4.79 -12.32 -1.72
C CYS A 93 4.49 -12.60 -0.24
N ARG A 94 5.48 -13.09 0.52
CA ARG A 94 5.34 -13.30 1.97
C ARG A 94 5.12 -11.98 2.71
N ALA A 95 5.90 -10.95 2.40
CA ALA A 95 5.76 -9.63 3.02
C ALA A 95 4.38 -9.03 2.74
N LEU A 96 3.96 -9.01 1.46
CA LEU A 96 2.65 -8.53 1.04
C LEU A 96 1.50 -9.23 1.77
N PHE A 97 1.59 -10.56 1.91
CA PHE A 97 0.57 -11.34 2.60
C PHE A 97 0.49 -10.98 4.10
N VAL A 98 1.64 -10.86 4.77
CA VAL A 98 1.69 -10.47 6.19
C VAL A 98 1.10 -9.07 6.39
N GLU A 99 1.51 -8.09 5.58
CA GLU A 99 0.98 -6.72 5.66
C GLU A 99 -0.54 -6.68 5.42
N THR A 100 -1.04 -7.50 4.49
CA THR A 100 -2.48 -7.60 4.22
C THR A 100 -3.24 -8.18 5.42
N LEU A 101 -2.69 -9.17 6.10
CA LEU A 101 -3.29 -9.74 7.32
C LEU A 101 -3.29 -8.74 8.48
N GLU A 102 -2.23 -7.96 8.62
CA GLU A 102 -2.14 -6.90 9.63
C GLU A 102 -3.21 -5.82 9.37
N LEU A 103 -3.33 -5.35 8.12
CA LEU A 103 -4.37 -4.41 7.72
C LEU A 103 -5.77 -4.98 7.94
N GLN A 104 -6.03 -6.24 7.57
CA GLN A 104 -7.31 -6.89 7.81
C GLN A 104 -7.65 -6.91 9.31
N THR A 105 -6.68 -7.28 10.14
CA THR A 105 -6.84 -7.29 11.60
C THR A 105 -7.16 -5.89 12.13
N PHE A 106 -6.48 -4.88 11.62
CA PHE A 106 -6.73 -3.49 11.97
C PHE A 106 -8.13 -3.01 11.56
N LEU A 107 -8.57 -3.33 10.34
CA LEU A 107 -9.91 -2.99 9.84
C LEU A 107 -11.02 -3.67 10.64
N ILE A 108 -10.82 -4.92 11.06
CA ILE A 108 -11.74 -5.64 11.95
C ILE A 108 -11.86 -4.89 13.28
N LYS A 109 -10.74 -4.51 13.90
CA LYS A 109 -10.74 -3.74 15.16
C LYS A 109 -11.45 -2.39 15.01
N ILE A 110 -11.23 -1.66 13.93
CA ILE A 110 -11.93 -0.39 13.67
C ILE A 110 -13.43 -0.62 13.55
N ARG A 111 -13.85 -1.62 12.77
CA ARG A 111 -15.27 -1.95 12.58
C ARG A 111 -15.92 -2.27 13.93
N ASP A 112 -15.28 -3.10 14.73
CA ASP A 112 -15.82 -3.56 16.01
C ASP A 112 -15.88 -2.40 17.03
N ALA A 113 -14.85 -1.55 17.08
CA ALA A 113 -14.86 -0.32 17.88
C ALA A 113 -15.99 0.64 17.45
N LYS A 114 -16.18 0.82 16.13
CA LYS A 114 -17.27 1.64 15.58
C LYS A 114 -18.65 1.08 15.93
N GLN A 115 -18.81 -0.24 15.98
CA GLN A 115 -20.03 -0.89 16.43
C GLN A 115 -20.26 -0.72 17.94
N MET A 116 -19.20 -0.83 18.74
CA MET A 116 -19.28 -0.63 20.19
C MET A 116 -19.67 0.81 20.53
N LEU A 117 -19.09 1.80 19.86
CA LEU A 117 -19.47 3.21 20.02
C LEU A 117 -20.95 3.45 19.69
N LYS A 118 -21.46 2.84 18.60
CA LYS A 118 -22.89 2.93 18.26
C LYS A 118 -23.80 2.35 19.35
N LYS A 119 -23.39 1.26 20.02
CA LYS A 119 -24.15 0.67 21.12
C LYS A 119 -24.16 1.60 22.34
N ILE A 120 -23.01 2.15 22.71
CA ILE A 120 -22.91 3.12 23.82
C ILE A 120 -23.77 4.35 23.52
N THR A 121 -23.69 4.92 22.32
CA THR A 121 -24.53 6.07 21.93
C THR A 121 -26.02 5.74 21.87
N SER A 122 -26.41 4.48 21.61
CA SER A 122 -27.83 4.09 21.65
C SER A 122 -28.30 3.78 23.08
N GLU A 123 -27.43 3.25 23.94
CA GLU A 123 -27.69 3.01 25.36
C GLU A 123 -27.71 4.33 26.18
N GLU A 124 -26.97 5.35 25.74
CA GLU A 124 -27.02 6.73 26.26
C GLU A 124 -28.40 7.42 26.07
N SER A 125 -29.29 6.87 25.25
CA SER A 125 -30.68 7.37 25.15
C SER A 125 -31.57 7.03 26.37
N VAL A 126 -31.07 6.21 27.31
CA VAL A 126 -31.75 5.87 28.57
C VAL A 126 -31.15 6.63 29.77
N GLU A 127 -29.95 7.20 29.63
CA GLU A 127 -29.24 7.92 30.70
C GLU A 127 -29.13 9.42 30.40
N ASP A 128 -30.29 10.10 30.40
CA ASP A 128 -30.50 11.56 30.25
C ASP A 128 -29.80 12.43 31.31
N ARG A 129 -28.83 11.87 32.05
CA ARG A 129 -28.05 12.54 33.11
C ARG A 129 -26.60 12.82 32.72
N SER A 130 -25.96 12.00 31.89
CA SER A 130 -24.54 12.20 31.50
C SER A 130 -24.38 13.22 30.36
N ALA A 131 -25.33 13.24 29.42
CA ALA A 131 -25.40 14.24 28.35
C ALA A 131 -25.59 15.65 28.92
N ALA A 132 -26.38 15.81 29.98
CA ALA A 132 -26.59 17.10 30.66
C ALA A 132 -25.32 17.62 31.37
N GLU A 133 -24.46 16.73 31.88
CA GLU A 133 -23.16 17.11 32.47
C GLU A 133 -22.13 17.46 31.39
N LEU A 134 -22.14 16.79 30.23
CA LEU A 134 -21.27 17.10 29.08
C LEU A 134 -21.66 18.39 28.35
N ASP A 135 -22.96 18.66 28.21
CA ASP A 135 -23.47 19.89 27.57
C ASP A 135 -23.23 21.13 28.47
N ALA A 136 -23.12 20.92 29.79
CA ALA A 136 -22.68 21.94 30.74
C ALA A 136 -21.19 22.31 30.60
N LEU A 137 -20.34 21.39 30.12
CA LEU A 137 -18.97 21.71 29.69
C LEU A 137 -19.00 22.36 28.30
N LYS A 138 -19.37 23.65 28.27
CA LYS A 138 -19.27 24.47 27.05
C LYS A 138 -17.86 24.32 26.44
N HIS A 139 -17.78 24.38 25.12
CA HIS A 139 -16.60 24.18 24.24
C HIS A 139 -15.24 24.74 24.74
N ARG A 140 -15.21 25.69 25.68
CA ARG A 140 -14.00 26.20 26.34
C ARG A 140 -13.36 25.21 27.33
N ASP A 141 -14.14 24.41 28.04
CA ASP A 141 -13.60 23.52 29.09
C ASP A 141 -13.05 22.22 28.50
N TRP A 142 -13.63 21.77 27.39
CA TRP A 142 -13.16 20.59 26.65
C TRP A 142 -11.76 20.80 26.05
N ALA A 143 -11.50 21.97 25.48
CA ALA A 143 -10.18 22.35 24.99
C ALA A 143 -9.14 22.37 26.14
N ARG A 144 -9.54 22.81 27.33
CA ARG A 144 -8.66 22.85 28.51
C ARG A 144 -8.32 21.46 29.02
N LEU A 145 -9.29 20.56 29.09
CA LEU A 145 -9.10 19.16 29.48
C LEU A 145 -8.24 18.41 28.45
N TRP A 146 -8.46 18.63 27.16
CA TRP A 146 -7.66 18.04 26.09
C TRP A 146 -6.19 18.51 26.14
N VAL A 147 -5.96 19.81 26.32
CA VAL A 147 -4.60 20.36 26.50
C VAL A 147 -3.93 19.77 27.74
N GLN A 148 -4.67 19.57 28.83
CA GLN A 148 -4.15 18.95 30.05
C GLN A 148 -3.77 17.48 29.83
N LEU A 149 -4.63 16.70 29.17
CA LEU A 149 -4.37 15.30 28.82
C LEU A 149 -3.13 15.17 27.91
N MET A 150 -3.03 16.01 26.89
CA MET A 150 -1.87 16.02 25.99
C MET A 150 -0.59 16.43 26.71
N LYS A 151 -0.67 17.34 27.69
CA LYS A 151 0.46 17.70 28.55
C LYS A 151 0.92 16.53 29.42
N ASP A 152 -0.02 15.76 29.97
CA ASP A 152 0.28 14.61 30.82
C ASP A 152 0.85 13.43 30.00
N LEU A 153 0.34 13.22 28.77
CA LEU A 153 0.91 12.24 27.82
C LEU A 153 2.33 12.62 27.37
N ARG A 154 2.60 13.90 27.14
CA ARG A 154 3.97 14.38 26.82
C ARG A 154 4.94 14.24 27.99
N GLN A 155 4.46 14.26 29.24
CA GLN A 155 5.28 13.95 30.41
C GLN A 155 5.54 12.44 30.57
N GLY A 156 4.76 11.61 29.88
CA GLY A 156 4.89 10.16 29.84
C GLY A 156 4.33 9.48 31.10
N VAL A 157 3.50 8.46 30.91
CA VAL A 157 3.08 7.58 32.01
C VAL A 157 3.98 6.36 32.01
N LYS A 158 4.83 6.22 33.04
CA LYS A 158 5.73 5.05 33.16
C LYS A 158 4.89 3.81 33.46
N LEU A 159 4.58 3.03 32.42
CA LEU A 159 4.11 1.67 32.57
C LEU A 159 5.21 0.88 33.30
N LYS A 160 4.81 0.18 34.35
CA LYS A 160 5.65 -0.47 35.37
C LYS A 160 6.80 -1.29 34.72
N LYS A 161 8.04 -0.87 34.99
CA LYS A 161 9.37 -1.49 34.75
C LYS A 161 9.42 -2.67 33.76
N VAL A 162 9.62 -2.37 32.47
CA VAL A 162 10.42 -3.21 31.58
C VAL A 162 11.87 -2.75 31.71
N GLN A 163 12.80 -3.69 31.89
CA GLN A 163 14.22 -3.40 32.10
C GLN A 163 14.75 -2.49 30.99
N GLU A 164 15.35 -1.37 31.40
CA GLU A 164 15.89 -0.33 30.53
C GLU A 164 17.05 -0.90 29.70
N GLN A 165 16.75 -1.32 28.47
CA GLN A 165 17.77 -1.43 27.43
C GLN A 165 17.96 -0.02 26.86
N PRO A 166 19.19 0.55 26.82
CA PRO A 166 19.39 1.91 26.37
C PRO A 166 19.15 1.98 24.86
N PHE A 167 17.94 2.36 24.45
CA PHE A 167 17.71 2.83 23.10
C PHE A 167 18.44 4.16 22.94
N ASN A 168 19.39 4.20 22.01
CA ASN A 168 20.03 5.43 21.57
C ASN A 168 18.95 6.41 21.09
N LEU A 169 18.70 7.44 21.90
CA LEU A 169 17.89 8.59 21.49
C LEU A 169 18.67 9.32 20.39
N LEU A 170 18.18 9.22 19.16
CA LEU A 170 18.57 10.17 18.13
C LEU A 170 18.15 11.59 18.59
N PRO A 171 18.97 12.62 18.33
CA PRO A 171 18.73 13.97 18.81
C PRO A 171 17.34 14.49 18.40
N THR A 172 16.60 14.94 19.40
CA THR A 172 15.24 15.46 19.28
C THR A 172 15.28 16.88 18.73
N GLU A 173 14.92 17.10 17.47
CA GLU A 173 14.46 18.41 16.99
C GLU A 173 13.27 18.25 16.04
N PHE A 174 12.15 17.79 16.57
CA PHE A 174 10.83 18.11 16.02
C PHE A 174 10.02 18.72 17.16
N SER A 175 10.25 20.00 17.42
CA SER A 175 9.53 20.78 18.44
C SER A 175 8.04 20.92 18.16
N LEU A 176 7.57 20.45 17.00
CA LEU A 176 6.20 20.51 16.56
C LEU A 176 5.79 19.15 15.98
N THR A 177 4.61 18.70 16.37
CA THR A 177 3.93 17.58 15.72
C THR A 177 3.61 17.93 14.25
N PRO A 178 3.44 16.94 13.36
CA PRO A 178 3.10 17.19 11.96
C PRO A 178 1.86 18.09 11.76
N PHE A 179 0.88 18.01 12.67
CA PHE A 179 -0.27 18.91 12.69
C PHE A 179 0.10 20.35 13.05
N GLU A 180 0.94 20.54 14.08
CA GLU A 180 1.42 21.87 14.48
C GLU A 180 2.30 22.51 13.39
N MET A 181 3.11 21.72 12.67
CA MET A 181 3.86 22.17 11.50
C MET A 181 2.95 22.64 10.37
N LEU A 182 1.93 21.85 10.03
CA LEU A 182 0.94 22.21 9.01
C LEU A 182 0.17 23.48 9.37
N MET A 183 -0.27 23.59 10.62
CA MET A 183 -0.95 24.80 11.10
C MET A 183 -0.04 26.03 11.05
N GLN A 184 1.25 25.87 11.34
CA GLN A 184 2.24 26.94 11.24
C GLN A 184 2.49 27.35 9.78
N ASP A 185 2.58 26.41 8.84
CA ASP A 185 2.76 26.69 7.41
C ASP A 185 1.54 27.43 6.82
N ILE A 186 0.32 27.08 7.26
CA ILE A 186 -0.91 27.81 6.89
C ILE A 186 -0.88 29.24 7.46
N GLN A 187 -0.56 29.40 8.75
CA GLN A 187 -0.51 30.71 9.41
C GLN A 187 0.57 31.62 8.81
N THR A 188 1.72 31.06 8.44
CA THR A 188 2.84 31.78 7.82
C THR A 188 2.70 31.92 6.30
N ARG A 189 1.58 31.46 5.72
CA ARG A 189 1.28 31.46 4.28
C ARG A 189 2.40 30.85 3.43
N LYS A 190 3.03 29.81 3.95
CA LYS A 190 4.18 29.15 3.35
C LYS A 190 3.73 28.09 2.33
N PHE A 191 2.92 28.52 1.36
CA PHE A 191 2.40 27.65 0.29
C PHE A 191 2.59 28.29 -1.08
N GLN A 192 3.01 27.49 -2.06
CA GLN A 192 3.07 27.89 -3.47
C GLN A 192 1.90 27.24 -4.22
N LEU A 193 0.89 28.02 -4.58
CA LEU A 193 -0.23 27.57 -5.40
C LEU A 193 -0.02 28.04 -6.84
N ARG A 194 -0.13 27.14 -7.83
CA ARG A 194 -0.14 27.51 -9.25
C ARG A 194 -1.56 27.83 -9.71
N LYS A 195 -1.71 28.84 -10.57
CA LYS A 195 -2.99 29.17 -11.21
C LYS A 195 -3.26 28.20 -12.36
N VAL A 196 -4.50 27.76 -12.49
CA VAL A 196 -5.00 27.03 -13.65
C VAL A 196 -5.87 27.98 -14.46
N MET A 197 -5.60 28.08 -15.77
CA MET A 197 -6.46 28.70 -16.79
C MET A 197 -7.49 27.69 -17.28
#